data_AF-A0A0F9EBS4-F1
#
_entry.id   AF-A0A0F9EBS4-F1
#
_cell.length_a   1.000
_cell.length_b   1.000
_cell.length_c   1.000
_cell.angle_alpha   90.00
_cell.angle_beta   90.00
_cell.angle_gamma   90.00
#
_symmetry.space_group_name_H-M   'P 1'
#
loop_
_entity.id
_entity.type
_entity.pdbx_description
1 polymer ?
#
loop_
_entity_poly.entity_id
_entity_poly.type
_entity_poly.pdbx_seq_one_letter_code
_entity_poly.pdbx_strand_id
1 'polypeptide(L)'
;MVLQLKALSKDVPIPEYTIGDRVRYISDETLREWAKEESSPATVVEVKLHMFRQGPDFWSVVYKVVFDTPWPPRERTLSGQPIRELTVHADSLVPWRE
;
A
#
# COMPACT_ATOMS: atom_id res chain seq x y z
N MET A 1 -10.55 -18.45 -32.38
CA MET A 1 -10.91 -17.14 -31.82
C MET A 1 -9.91 -16.82 -30.72
N VAL A 2 -8.94 -15.94 -31.00
CA VAL A 2 -7.84 -15.62 -30.08
C VAL A 2 -8.20 -14.32 -29.38
N LEU A 3 -8.31 -14.34 -28.06
CA LEU A 3 -8.47 -13.14 -27.23
C LEU A 3 -7.18 -12.32 -27.34
N GLN A 4 -7.18 -11.33 -28.24
CA GLN A 4 -6.12 -10.32 -28.27
C GLN A 4 -6.33 -9.40 -27.07
N LEU A 5 -5.43 -9.53 -26.08
CA LEU A 5 -5.26 -8.56 -25.01
C LEU A 5 -4.83 -7.24 -25.67
N LYS A 6 -5.78 -6.36 -26.00
CA LYS A 6 -5.46 -4.99 -26.39
C LYS A 6 -4.76 -4.37 -25.20
N ALA A 7 -3.45 -4.16 -25.33
CA ALA A 7 -2.64 -3.42 -24.37
C ALA A 7 -3.37 -2.12 -24.04
N LEU A 8 -3.83 -2.01 -22.79
CA LEU A 8 -4.41 -0.77 -22.29
C LEU A 8 -3.37 0.34 -22.46
N SER A 9 -3.88 1.46 -22.99
CA SER A 9 -3.21 2.71 -23.24
C SER A 9 -2.24 3.14 -22.14
N LYS A 10 -1.15 3.78 -22.57
CA LYS A 10 0.07 4.23 -21.85
C LYS A 10 -0.07 4.99 -20.51
N ASP A 11 -1.27 5.15 -19.95
CA ASP A 11 -1.54 6.02 -18.80
C ASP A 11 -2.13 5.29 -17.58
N VAL A 12 -2.37 3.97 -17.66
CA VAL A 12 -2.83 3.19 -16.52
C VAL A 12 -1.62 2.57 -15.81
N PRO A 13 -1.33 2.94 -14.56
CA PRO A 13 -0.20 2.38 -13.83
C PRO A 13 -0.41 0.89 -13.58
N ILE A 14 0.63 0.10 -13.83
CA ILE A 14 0.63 -1.35 -13.65
C ILE A 14 0.93 -1.63 -12.17
N PRO A 15 0.15 -2.49 -11.49
CA PRO A 15 0.46 -2.89 -10.13
C PRO A 15 1.80 -3.62 -10.04
N GLU A 16 2.65 -3.18 -9.11
CA GLU A 16 3.93 -3.81 -8.78
C GLU A 16 3.75 -5.02 -7.85
N TYR A 17 2.70 -5.01 -7.03
CA TYR A 17 2.36 -6.07 -6.10
C TYR A 17 0.97 -6.63 -6.36
N THR A 18 0.75 -7.87 -5.95
CA THR A 18 -0.51 -8.60 -6.08
C THR A 18 -1.07 -8.99 -4.72
N ILE A 19 -2.36 -9.31 -4.67
CA ILE A 19 -3.01 -9.78 -3.44
C ILE A 19 -2.35 -11.09 -3.00
N GLY A 20 -1.91 -11.13 -1.75
CA GLY A 20 -1.17 -12.24 -1.15
C GLY A 20 0.35 -12.00 -1.07
N ASP A 21 0.88 -10.98 -1.76
CA ASP A 21 2.31 -10.67 -1.67
C ASP A 21 2.69 -10.19 -0.27
N ARG A 22 3.83 -10.72 0.20
CA ARG A 22 4.46 -10.30 1.45
C ARG A 22 5.35 -9.10 1.17
N VAL A 23 5.00 -8.00 1.82
CA VAL A 23 5.66 -6.71 1.68
C VAL A 23 6.08 -6.19 3.04
N ARG A 24 6.99 -5.25 3.03
CA ARG A 24 7.42 -4.49 4.18
C ARG A 24 7.06 -3.05 3.94
N TYR A 25 6.37 -2.46 4.88
CA TYR A 25 6.10 -1.03 4.83
C TYR A 25 7.39 -0.26 5.14
N ILE A 26 7.84 0.55 4.19
CA ILE A 26 8.93 1.51 4.37
C ILE A 26 8.31 2.88 4.54
N SER A 27 8.44 3.40 5.75
CA SER A 27 7.70 4.56 6.17
C SER A 27 8.12 5.84 5.46
N ASP A 28 7.12 6.61 5.05
CA ASP A 28 7.20 8.05 4.80
C ASP A 28 7.63 8.78 6.08
N GLU A 29 8.32 9.91 5.96
CA GLU A 29 8.99 10.59 7.09
C GLU A 29 8.03 10.89 8.26
N THR A 30 6.76 11.15 7.95
CA THR A 30 5.68 11.40 8.93
C THR A 30 5.27 10.17 9.74
N LEU A 31 5.38 8.97 9.18
CA LEU A 31 5.04 7.70 9.85
C LEU A 31 6.24 7.09 10.57
N ARG A 32 7.48 7.56 10.32
CA ARG A 32 8.70 7.10 10.99
C ARG A 32 8.71 7.47 12.47
N GLU A 33 8.11 8.61 12.80
CA GLU A 33 7.89 9.01 14.19
C GLU A 33 6.90 8.07 14.93
N TRP A 34 6.03 7.39 14.19
CA TRP A 34 4.96 6.55 14.71
C TRP A 34 5.43 5.09 14.85
N ALA A 35 6.14 4.60 13.83
CA ALA A 35 6.74 3.27 13.79
C ALA A 35 8.13 3.30 14.43
N LYS A 36 8.21 3.20 15.77
CA LYS A 36 9.48 2.92 16.47
C LYS A 36 10.13 1.60 16.00
N GLU A 37 9.31 0.69 15.48
CA GLU A 37 9.74 -0.46 14.69
C GLU A 37 9.55 -0.10 13.22
N GLU A 38 10.56 0.57 12.67
CA GLU A 38 10.84 0.51 11.25
C GLU A 38 10.70 -0.96 10.85
N SER A 39 9.84 -1.27 9.87
CA SER A 39 9.91 -2.52 9.10
C SER A 39 9.02 -3.72 9.50
N SER A 40 7.77 -3.51 9.96
CA SER A 40 6.81 -4.62 10.15
C SER A 40 6.43 -5.31 8.82
N PRO A 41 6.47 -6.66 8.75
CA PRO A 41 5.96 -7.40 7.62
C PRO A 41 4.43 -7.24 7.51
N ALA A 42 3.96 -7.18 6.28
CA ALA A 42 2.56 -7.02 5.94
C ALA A 42 2.20 -7.84 4.69
N THR A 43 0.92 -8.12 4.53
CA THR A 43 0.38 -8.82 3.36
C THR A 43 -0.53 -7.88 2.58
N VAL A 44 -0.36 -7.84 1.26
CA VAL A 44 -1.27 -7.10 0.38
C VAL A 44 -2.61 -7.85 0.33
N VAL A 45 -3.69 -7.20 0.76
CA VAL A 45 -5.04 -7.79 0.73
C VAL A 45 -5.94 -7.15 -0.32
N GLU A 46 -5.56 -5.98 -0.84
CA GLU A 46 -6.32 -5.28 -1.86
C GLU A 46 -5.40 -4.46 -2.76
N VAL A 47 -5.70 -4.45 -4.06
CA VAL A 47 -5.03 -3.60 -5.06
C VAL A 47 -6.10 -2.82 -5.78
N LYS A 48 -6.02 -1.49 -5.74
CA LYS A 48 -6.99 -0.60 -6.37
C LYS A 48 -6.29 0.40 -7.27
N LEU A 49 -6.88 0.65 -8.43
CA LEU A 49 -6.61 1.84 -9.21
C LEU A 49 -7.44 2.98 -8.65
N HIS A 50 -6.77 4.04 -8.21
CA HIS A 50 -7.41 5.23 -7.68
C HIS A 50 -7.06 6.44 -8.53
N MET A 51 -8.08 7.25 -8.86
CA MET A 51 -7.90 8.51 -9.58
C MET A 51 -7.86 9.65 -8.57
N PHE A 52 -6.69 10.28 -8.44
CA PHE A 52 -6.48 11.41 -7.55
C PHE A 52 -6.85 12.70 -8.30
N ARG A 53 -7.81 13.47 -7.74
CA ARG A 53 -8.31 14.73 -8.31
C ARG A 53 -7.76 15.98 -7.60
N GLN A 54 -6.58 15.85 -6.97
CA GLN A 54 -5.91 16.94 -6.27
C GLN A 54 -4.83 17.56 -7.19
N GLY A 55 -5.27 18.31 -8.21
CA GLY A 55 -4.40 18.84 -9.27
C GLY A 55 -4.80 18.30 -10.65
N PRO A 56 -3.88 18.19 -11.63
CA PRO A 56 -4.18 17.44 -12.84
C PRO A 56 -4.56 16.00 -12.47
N ASP A 57 -5.64 15.48 -13.07
CA ASP A 57 -6.11 14.13 -12.79
C ASP A 57 -5.02 13.11 -13.13
N PHE A 58 -4.64 12.29 -12.16
CA PHE A 58 -3.72 11.18 -12.38
C PHE A 58 -4.23 9.90 -11.74
N TRP A 59 -3.93 8.78 -12.39
CA TRP A 59 -4.21 7.44 -11.87
C TRP A 59 -2.99 6.94 -11.11
N SER A 60 -3.19 6.36 -9.93
CA SER A 60 -2.17 5.64 -9.19
C SER A 60 -2.73 4.32 -8.68
N VAL A 61 -1.85 3.31 -8.58
CA VAL A 61 -2.18 2.09 -7.86
C VAL A 61 -2.00 2.34 -6.37
N VAL A 62 -2.96 1.86 -5.58
CA VAL A 62 -2.97 1.95 -4.14
C VAL A 62 -3.20 0.55 -3.58
N TYR A 63 -2.42 0.18 -2.58
CA TYR A 63 -2.42 -1.13 -1.96
C TYR A 63 -2.99 -1.02 -0.57
N LYS A 64 -3.94 -1.90 -0.23
CA LYS A 64 -4.32 -2.13 1.16
C LYS A 64 -3.47 -3.27 1.69
N VAL A 65 -2.70 -3.00 2.74
CA VAL A 65 -1.87 -3.98 3.42
C VAL A 65 -2.42 -4.24 4.81
N VAL A 66 -2.28 -5.49 5.26
CA VAL A 66 -2.58 -5.91 6.64
C VAL A 66 -1.26 -6.31 7.29
N PHE A 67 -0.95 -5.70 8.43
CA PHE A 67 0.26 -6.01 9.18
C PHE A 67 0.11 -7.34 9.94
N ASP A 68 1.17 -8.15 9.94
CA ASP A 68 1.20 -9.41 10.69
C ASP A 68 1.11 -9.12 12.20
N THR A 69 1.82 -8.09 12.66
CA THR A 69 1.74 -7.55 14.01
C THR A 69 1.01 -6.21 13.98
N PRO A 70 -0.14 -6.07 14.67
CA PRO A 70 -0.85 -4.80 14.77
C PRO A 70 0.05 -3.72 15.36
N TRP A 71 0.08 -2.54 14.76
CA TRP A 71 0.82 -1.43 15.33
C TRP A 71 0.17 -0.95 16.62
N PRO A 72 0.96 -0.63 17.66
CA PRO A 72 0.41 -0.21 18.93
C PRO A 72 -0.44 1.07 18.76
N PRO A 73 -1.59 1.15 19.43
CA PRO A 73 -2.38 2.38 19.44
C PRO A 73 -1.53 3.48 20.11
N ARG A 74 -1.38 4.63 19.45
CA ARG A 74 -0.84 5.84 20.08
C ARG A 74 -1.94 6.87 20.25
N GLU A 75 -1.76 7.80 21.18
CA GLU A 75 -2.72 8.86 21.55
C GLU A 75 -3.28 9.69 20.36
N ARG A 76 -2.71 9.57 19.16
CA ARG A 76 -3.18 10.21 17.91
C ARG A 76 -3.92 9.32 16.93
N THR A 77 -4.04 8.00 17.13
CA THR A 77 -5.06 7.23 16.40
C THR A 77 -6.41 7.77 16.85
N LEU A 78 -7.16 8.41 15.96
CA LEU A 78 -8.48 9.02 16.25
C LEU A 78 -9.45 8.02 16.92
N SER A 79 -9.21 6.72 16.77
CA SER A 79 -9.99 5.63 17.35
C SER A 79 -9.40 4.99 18.63
N GLY A 80 -8.14 5.28 18.98
CA GLY A 80 -7.42 4.58 20.07
C GLY A 80 -7.19 3.08 19.81
N GLN A 81 -7.44 2.60 18.59
CA GLN A 81 -7.30 1.18 18.22
C GLN A 81 -5.97 0.91 17.51
N PRO A 82 -5.38 -0.29 17.68
CA PRO A 82 -4.18 -0.67 16.96
C PRO A 82 -4.40 -0.62 15.45
N ILE A 83 -3.44 -0.07 14.71
CA ILE A 83 -3.51 -0.02 13.24
C ILE A 83 -3.17 -1.41 12.72
N ARG A 84 -4.16 -2.09 12.15
CA ARG A 84 -4.00 -3.41 11.52
C ARG A 84 -3.90 -3.33 10.02
N GLU A 85 -4.55 -2.34 9.43
CA GLU A 85 -4.63 -2.16 7.99
C GLU A 85 -4.22 -0.73 7.61
N LEU A 86 -3.51 -0.63 6.49
CA LEU A 86 -3.07 0.65 5.96
C LEU A 86 -3.20 0.64 4.44
N THR A 87 -3.61 1.78 3.90
CA THR A 87 -3.75 2.00 2.46
C THR A 87 -2.59 2.88 2.01
N VAL A 88 -1.73 2.38 1.12
CA VAL A 88 -0.43 2.97 0.79
C VAL A 88 -0.11 2.91 -0.70
N HIS A 89 0.86 3.71 -1.14
CA HIS A 89 1.41 3.66 -2.49
C HIS A 89 2.49 2.58 -2.62
N ALA A 90 2.85 2.21 -3.86
CA ALA A 90 3.93 1.26 -4.13
C ALA A 90 5.26 1.72 -3.51
N ASP A 91 5.54 3.03 -3.57
CA ASP A 91 6.79 3.63 -3.08
C ASP A 91 6.99 3.46 -1.57
N SER A 92 5.91 3.19 -0.82
CA SER A 92 5.94 2.93 0.61
C SER A 92 6.08 1.43 0.93
N LEU A 93 6.26 0.57 -0.07
CA LEU A 93 6.35 -0.88 0.07
C LEU A 93 7.64 -1.40 -0.55
N VAL A 94 8.28 -2.35 0.12
CA VAL A 94 9.36 -3.17 -0.46
C VAL A 94 9.02 -4.65 -0.34
N PRO A 95 9.50 -5.51 -1.24
CA PRO A 95 9.31 -6.95 -1.11
C PRO A 95 9.92 -7.44 0.21
N TRP A 96 9.16 -8.22 0.98
CA TRP A 96 9.69 -8.90 2.15
C TRP A 96 10.37 -10.19 1.70
N ARG A 97 11.70 -10.28 1.85
CA ARG A 97 12.49 -11.50 1.63
C ARG A 97 13.01 -11.95 2.99
N GLU A 98 12.61 -13.15 3.41
CA GLU A 98 13.14 -13.83 4.61
C GLU A 98 14.58 -14.30 4.41
#